data_AF-A0A843I2P5-F1
#
_entry.id   AF-A0A843I2P5-F1
#
_cell.length_a   1.000
_cell.length_b   1.000
_cell.length_c   1.000
_cell.angle_alpha   90.00
_cell.angle_beta   90.00
_cell.angle_gamma   90.00
#
_symmetry.space_group_name_H-M   'P 1'
#
loop_
_entity.id
_entity.type
_entity.pdbx_description
1 polymer ?
#
loop_
_entity_poly.entity_id
_entity_poly.type
_entity_poly.pdbx_seq_one_letter_code
_entity_poly.pdbx_strand_id
1 'polypeptide(L)'
;DLLKGIESSYLSMAVKVRNPLGEYYLPDYKEDNISDELRLSIENVAISGSKLTVVDGPVFLTLPLDSMPDPYRGSYEKLIKERSPHLDRLGGIVKRISKSFKLYNGGKEWLKTMGKVVKAPDDVIVMKYLKPRENTPVFVERFLDMDKYWVYLNTGRGAVRVEAGKPDLLCSLLSLVKSDIGPRGIPLFIERADKMAKRLSSSTFLTAFAEALKQGMIPDYDSWETFYLAGV
;
A
#
# COMPACT_ATOMS: atom_id res chain seq x y z
N ASP A 1 29.16 -8.66 -10.88
CA ASP A 1 30.23 -7.97 -10.11
C ASP A 1 29.81 -6.61 -9.56
N LEU A 2 29.12 -5.75 -10.33
CA LEU A 2 28.63 -4.46 -9.85
C LEU A 2 27.76 -4.54 -8.57
N LEU A 3 26.73 -5.39 -8.55
CA LEU A 3 25.80 -5.51 -7.41
C LEU A 3 26.49 -5.98 -6.12
N LYS A 4 27.48 -6.88 -6.24
CA LYS A 4 28.34 -7.30 -5.12
C LYS A 4 29.18 -6.13 -4.62
N GLY A 5 29.72 -5.31 -5.54
CA GLY A 5 30.44 -4.09 -5.22
C GLY A 5 29.60 -3.11 -4.40
N ILE A 6 28.37 -2.84 -4.83
CA ILE A 6 27.41 -1.98 -4.10
C ILE A 6 27.12 -2.54 -2.70
N GLU A 7 26.83 -3.83 -2.60
CA GLU A 7 26.56 -4.53 -1.32
C GLU A 7 27.74 -4.43 -0.33
N SER A 8 28.98 -4.47 -0.82
CA SER A 8 30.19 -4.33 0.00
C SER A 8 30.60 -2.87 0.30
N SER A 9 29.88 -1.88 -0.25
CA SER A 9 30.21 -0.46 -0.11
C SER A 9 29.31 0.24 0.91
N TYR A 10 29.63 1.49 1.24
CA TYR A 10 28.77 2.34 2.09
C TYR A 10 27.39 2.60 1.48
N LEU A 11 27.24 2.44 0.14
CA LEU A 11 25.95 2.59 -0.54
C LEU A 11 24.93 1.53 -0.12
N SER A 12 25.37 0.40 0.42
CA SER A 12 24.49 -0.64 0.99
C SER A 12 23.55 -0.13 2.09
N MET A 13 23.87 1.01 2.72
CA MET A 13 23.00 1.67 3.70
C MET A 13 21.76 2.32 3.07
N ALA A 14 21.82 2.66 1.79
CA ALA A 14 20.77 3.39 1.08
C ALA A 14 20.19 2.61 -0.12
N VAL A 15 20.91 1.62 -0.63
CA VAL A 15 20.57 0.87 -1.84
C VAL A 15 20.41 -0.60 -1.51
N LYS A 16 19.24 -1.16 -1.81
CA LYS A 16 18.95 -2.59 -1.69
C LYS A 16 19.06 -3.25 -3.05
N VAL A 17 19.96 -4.22 -3.18
CA VAL A 17 20.27 -4.90 -4.46
C VAL A 17 19.67 -6.31 -4.57
N ARG A 18 18.99 -6.79 -3.53
CA ARG A 18 18.37 -8.11 -3.47
C ARG A 18 16.88 -8.06 -3.17
N ASN A 19 16.15 -8.98 -3.78
CA ASN A 19 14.75 -9.25 -3.48
C ASN A 19 14.56 -9.87 -2.09
N PRO A 20 13.32 -9.98 -1.59
CA PRO A 20 13.04 -10.62 -0.31
C PRO A 20 13.58 -12.04 -0.18
N LEU A 21 13.70 -12.80 -1.28
CA LEU A 21 14.25 -14.16 -1.28
C LEU A 21 15.80 -14.19 -1.22
N GLY A 22 16.46 -13.03 -1.36
CA GLY A 22 17.92 -12.91 -1.35
C GLY A 22 18.56 -13.01 -2.73
N GLU A 23 17.79 -13.00 -3.80
CA GLU A 23 18.29 -13.00 -5.17
C GLU A 23 18.56 -11.56 -5.64
N TYR A 24 19.54 -11.37 -6.51
CA TYR A 24 19.86 -10.05 -7.04
C TYR A 24 18.79 -9.54 -7.99
N TYR A 25 18.53 -8.23 -7.95
CA TYR A 25 17.75 -7.55 -8.97
C TYR A 25 18.59 -7.43 -10.26
N LEU A 26 18.31 -8.30 -11.22
CA LEU A 26 18.95 -8.34 -12.54
C LEU A 26 18.14 -7.51 -13.56
N PRO A 27 18.70 -7.16 -14.73
CA PRO A 27 18.04 -6.29 -15.71
C PRO A 27 16.68 -6.78 -16.24
N ASP A 28 16.39 -8.08 -16.15
CA ASP A 28 15.12 -8.70 -16.53
C ASP A 28 14.05 -8.64 -15.41
N TYR A 29 14.44 -8.19 -14.21
CA TYR A 29 13.53 -8.01 -13.09
C TYR A 29 12.69 -6.76 -13.31
N LYS A 30 11.36 -6.90 -13.29
CA LYS A 30 10.44 -5.78 -13.56
C LYS A 30 10.57 -4.70 -12.49
N GLU A 31 10.81 -3.46 -12.90
CA GLU A 31 10.96 -2.30 -12.02
C GLU A 31 9.76 -2.08 -11.09
N ASP A 32 8.53 -2.24 -11.62
CA ASP A 32 7.30 -2.14 -10.81
C ASP A 32 7.32 -3.12 -9.62
N ASN A 33 7.82 -4.33 -9.82
CA ASN A 33 7.91 -5.34 -8.76
C ASN A 33 9.02 -4.99 -7.76
N ILE A 34 10.16 -4.46 -8.22
CA ILE A 34 11.22 -3.96 -7.33
C ILE A 34 10.63 -2.87 -6.41
N SER A 35 9.95 -1.89 -6.99
CA SER A 35 9.35 -0.77 -6.26
C SER A 35 8.34 -1.24 -5.21
N ASP A 36 7.44 -2.15 -5.58
CA ASP A 36 6.44 -2.70 -4.66
C ASP A 36 7.07 -3.56 -3.55
N GLU A 37 8.05 -4.41 -3.87
CA GLU A 37 8.77 -5.23 -2.88
C GLU A 37 9.56 -4.37 -1.88
N LEU A 38 10.25 -3.32 -2.36
CA LEU A 38 10.98 -2.38 -1.52
C LEU A 38 10.03 -1.60 -0.61
N ARG A 39 8.91 -1.11 -1.15
CA ARG A 39 7.87 -0.41 -0.36
C ARG A 39 7.34 -1.32 0.75
N LEU A 40 6.93 -2.54 0.41
CA LEU A 40 6.41 -3.50 1.38
C LEU A 40 7.46 -3.90 2.43
N SER A 41 8.72 -4.05 2.03
CA SER A 41 9.83 -4.33 2.94
C SER A 41 9.98 -3.23 3.99
N ILE A 42 9.98 -1.96 3.55
CA ILE A 42 10.12 -0.80 4.44
C ILE A 42 8.89 -0.68 5.36
N GLU A 43 7.70 -0.86 4.82
CA GLU A 43 6.46 -0.90 5.62
C GLU A 43 6.52 -1.99 6.68
N ASN A 44 6.98 -3.20 6.36
CA ASN A 44 7.09 -4.31 7.31
C ASN A 44 8.04 -3.98 8.47
N VAL A 45 9.17 -3.30 8.20
CA VAL A 45 10.09 -2.83 9.24
C VAL A 45 9.38 -1.82 10.16
N ALA A 46 8.68 -0.83 9.59
CA ALA A 46 7.95 0.17 10.37
C ALA A 46 6.81 -0.43 11.20
N ILE A 47 6.07 -1.39 10.63
CA ILE A 47 5.01 -2.13 11.32
C ILE A 47 5.63 -2.92 12.48
N SER A 48 6.72 -3.63 12.27
CA SER A 48 7.38 -4.45 13.30
C SER A 48 7.75 -3.66 14.55
N GLY A 49 8.25 -2.42 14.38
CA GLY A 49 8.66 -1.54 15.50
C GLY A 49 7.53 -0.78 16.19
N SER A 50 6.29 -0.89 15.73
CA SER A 50 5.16 -0.08 16.21
C SER A 50 4.23 -0.86 17.16
N LYS A 51 3.50 -0.18 18.05
CA LYS A 51 2.46 -0.81 18.89
C LYS A 51 1.11 -0.92 18.20
N LEU A 52 0.80 0.03 17.33
CA LEU A 52 -0.40 0.12 16.52
C LEU A 52 -0.01 0.84 15.24
N THR A 53 -0.43 0.32 14.09
CA THR A 53 -0.06 0.89 12.80
C THR A 53 -1.29 1.03 11.92
N VAL A 54 -1.38 2.16 11.22
CA VAL A 54 -2.34 2.36 10.13
C VAL A 54 -1.57 2.65 8.85
N VAL A 55 -1.82 1.87 7.80
CA VAL A 55 -1.17 2.03 6.51
C VAL A 55 -2.08 2.69 5.47
N ASP A 56 -1.48 3.49 4.59
CA ASP A 56 -2.14 4.05 3.39
C ASP A 56 -2.20 2.98 2.29
N GLY A 57 -3.08 2.02 2.48
CA GLY A 57 -3.19 0.84 1.63
C GLY A 57 -3.93 -0.28 2.36
N PRO A 58 -4.03 -1.45 1.72
CA PRO A 58 -4.61 -2.62 2.37
C PRO A 58 -3.69 -3.15 3.47
N VAL A 59 -4.24 -3.84 4.47
CA VAL A 59 -3.40 -4.46 5.53
C VAL A 59 -2.42 -5.46 4.93
N PHE A 60 -2.81 -6.17 3.89
CA PHE A 60 -1.92 -6.92 3.00
C PHE A 60 -2.53 -6.99 1.60
N LEU A 61 -1.67 -7.09 0.58
CA LEU A 61 -2.11 -7.20 -0.81
C LEU A 61 -2.74 -8.59 -1.04
N THR A 62 -3.99 -8.60 -1.50
CA THR A 62 -4.63 -9.83 -2.02
C THR A 62 -4.28 -9.93 -3.51
N LEU A 63 -3.15 -10.55 -3.82
CA LEU A 63 -2.67 -10.74 -5.19
C LEU A 63 -3.07 -12.13 -5.72
N PRO A 64 -3.26 -12.29 -7.03
CA PRO A 64 -3.48 -13.60 -7.65
C PRO A 64 -2.15 -14.38 -7.73
N LEU A 65 -1.63 -14.79 -6.56
CA LEU A 65 -0.31 -15.42 -6.41
C LEU A 65 -0.13 -16.65 -7.33
N ASP A 66 -1.19 -17.41 -7.57
CA ASP A 66 -1.15 -18.60 -8.45
C ASP A 66 -0.84 -18.28 -9.92
N SER A 67 -1.11 -17.05 -10.36
CA SER A 67 -0.84 -16.59 -11.72
C SER A 67 0.50 -15.86 -11.87
N MET A 68 1.21 -15.66 -10.76
CA MET A 68 2.44 -14.88 -10.72
C MET A 68 3.66 -15.79 -10.92
N PRO A 69 4.59 -15.45 -11.84
CA PRO A 69 5.81 -16.22 -12.00
C PRO A 69 6.78 -16.00 -10.83
N ASP A 70 7.65 -16.96 -10.59
CA ASP A 70 8.81 -16.78 -9.72
C ASP A 70 9.86 -15.87 -10.39
N PRO A 71 10.65 -15.12 -9.61
CA PRO A 71 10.69 -15.12 -8.14
C PRO A 71 9.66 -14.20 -7.46
N TYR A 72 8.85 -13.47 -8.23
CA TYR A 72 7.92 -12.47 -7.69
C TYR A 72 6.92 -13.09 -6.71
N ARG A 73 6.36 -14.25 -7.06
CA ARG A 73 5.42 -14.97 -6.20
C ARG A 73 6.01 -15.22 -4.81
N GLY A 74 7.19 -15.85 -4.75
CA GLY A 74 7.86 -16.13 -3.48
C GLY A 74 8.23 -14.86 -2.71
N SER A 75 8.65 -13.79 -3.39
CA SER A 75 8.93 -12.49 -2.77
C SER A 75 7.69 -11.89 -2.09
N TYR A 76 6.55 -11.85 -2.78
CA TYR A 76 5.31 -11.34 -2.19
C TYR A 76 4.78 -12.25 -1.08
N GLU A 77 4.82 -13.58 -1.25
CA GLU A 77 4.43 -14.52 -0.20
C GLU A 77 5.26 -14.31 1.08
N LYS A 78 6.58 -14.13 0.95
CA LYS A 78 7.45 -13.84 2.09
C LYS A 78 7.08 -12.53 2.77
N LEU A 79 6.90 -11.44 2.00
CA LEU A 79 6.54 -10.13 2.54
C LEU A 79 5.17 -10.14 3.25
N ILE A 80 4.21 -10.89 2.73
CA ILE A 80 2.89 -11.06 3.34
C ILE A 80 2.99 -11.89 4.64
N LYS A 81 3.78 -12.98 4.63
CA LYS A 81 4.03 -13.80 5.82
C LYS A 81 4.75 -13.03 6.92
N GLU A 82 5.72 -12.18 6.57
CA GLU A 82 6.40 -11.29 7.53
C GLU A 82 5.43 -10.30 8.19
N ARG A 83 4.37 -9.91 7.48
CA ARG A 83 3.35 -9.00 8.00
C ARG A 83 2.32 -9.70 8.89
N SER A 84 2.11 -11.00 8.69
CA SER A 84 1.09 -11.81 9.38
C SER A 84 1.10 -11.70 10.93
N PRO A 85 2.27 -11.65 11.63
CA PRO A 85 2.29 -11.61 13.09
C PRO A 85 1.84 -10.26 13.68
N HIS A 86 1.54 -9.27 12.83
CA HIS A 86 1.20 -7.91 13.23
C HIS A 86 -0.23 -7.53 12.88
N LEU A 87 -1.01 -8.45 12.28
CA LEU A 87 -2.37 -8.18 11.81
C LEU A 87 -3.34 -7.77 12.92
N ASP A 88 -3.08 -8.19 14.15
CA ASP A 88 -3.87 -7.84 15.32
C ASP A 88 -3.78 -6.35 15.72
N ARG A 89 -2.74 -5.67 15.26
CA ARG A 89 -2.43 -4.26 15.53
C ARG A 89 -2.21 -3.44 14.24
N LEU A 90 -2.67 -3.97 13.10
CA LEU A 90 -2.52 -3.34 11.80
C LEU A 90 -3.88 -3.01 11.19
N GLY A 91 -4.07 -1.73 10.90
CA GLY A 91 -5.20 -1.19 10.15
C GLY A 91 -4.77 -0.69 8.77
N GLY A 92 -5.65 -0.80 7.79
CA GLY A 92 -5.41 -0.34 6.42
C GLY A 92 -6.50 0.62 5.95
N ILE A 93 -6.12 1.71 5.29
CA ILE A 93 -7.04 2.66 4.66
C ILE A 93 -6.78 2.68 3.15
N VAL A 94 -7.71 2.17 2.37
CA VAL A 94 -7.64 2.15 0.91
C VAL A 94 -8.48 3.29 0.34
N LYS A 95 -7.80 4.34 -0.14
CA LYS A 95 -8.42 5.54 -0.75
C LYS A 95 -8.61 5.44 -2.27
N ARG A 96 -7.84 4.60 -2.95
CA ARG A 96 -7.88 4.43 -4.42
C ARG A 96 -8.78 3.26 -4.83
N ILE A 97 -10.08 3.42 -4.65
CA ILE A 97 -11.06 2.35 -4.91
C ILE A 97 -11.85 2.54 -6.22
N SER A 98 -11.57 3.59 -6.98
CA SER A 98 -12.23 3.92 -8.25
C SER A 98 -11.94 2.94 -9.41
N LYS A 99 -10.95 2.07 -9.25
CA LYS A 99 -10.66 0.96 -10.17
C LYS A 99 -10.91 -0.41 -9.54
N SER A 100 -11.37 -0.45 -8.29
CA SER A 100 -11.60 -1.69 -7.56
C SER A 100 -13.03 -2.18 -7.80
N PHE A 101 -13.20 -3.49 -7.92
CA PHE A 101 -14.49 -4.17 -8.02
C PHE A 101 -14.68 -5.16 -6.86
N LYS A 102 -13.96 -4.96 -5.75
CA LYS A 102 -13.95 -5.90 -4.63
C LYS A 102 -15.33 -5.97 -3.96
N LEU A 103 -16.04 -4.84 -3.85
CA LEU A 103 -17.39 -4.80 -3.29
C LEU A 103 -18.37 -5.55 -4.19
N TYR A 104 -18.26 -5.38 -5.51
CA TYR A 104 -19.11 -6.11 -6.47
C TYR A 104 -18.88 -7.63 -6.40
N ASN A 105 -17.61 -8.05 -6.28
CA ASN A 105 -17.25 -9.48 -6.31
C ASN A 105 -17.47 -10.16 -4.96
N GLY A 106 -17.08 -9.53 -3.84
CA GLY A 106 -17.11 -10.09 -2.50
C GLY A 106 -18.32 -9.70 -1.65
N GLY A 107 -19.01 -8.61 -2.00
CA GLY A 107 -20.18 -8.10 -1.26
C GLY A 107 -21.53 -8.50 -1.84
N LYS A 108 -21.59 -9.55 -2.66
CA LYS A 108 -22.79 -9.92 -3.46
C LYS A 108 -24.06 -10.07 -2.63
N GLU A 109 -23.98 -10.68 -1.45
CA GLU A 109 -25.17 -10.88 -0.60
C GLU A 109 -25.75 -9.56 -0.11
N TRP A 110 -24.91 -8.62 0.33
CA TRP A 110 -25.36 -7.28 0.68
C TRP A 110 -25.88 -6.51 -0.54
N LEU A 111 -25.26 -6.66 -1.71
CA LEU A 111 -25.74 -6.00 -2.93
C LEU A 111 -27.12 -6.51 -3.38
N LYS A 112 -27.43 -7.80 -3.16
CA LYS A 112 -28.78 -8.35 -3.45
C LYS A 112 -29.87 -7.67 -2.62
N THR A 113 -29.57 -7.27 -1.37
CA THR A 113 -30.55 -6.54 -0.54
C THR A 113 -30.82 -5.13 -1.05
N MET A 114 -29.95 -4.60 -1.92
CA MET A 114 -30.09 -3.28 -2.56
C MET A 114 -30.76 -3.35 -3.95
N GLY A 115 -31.21 -4.54 -4.38
CA GLY A 115 -31.86 -4.77 -5.66
C GLY A 115 -30.89 -5.01 -6.82
N LYS A 116 -31.26 -4.59 -8.03
CA LYS A 116 -30.45 -4.81 -9.24
C LYS A 116 -29.22 -3.91 -9.25
N VAL A 117 -28.07 -4.45 -8.85
CA VAL A 117 -26.79 -3.74 -8.87
C VAL A 117 -26.05 -4.04 -10.18
N VAL A 118 -25.69 -2.98 -10.92
CA VAL A 118 -24.85 -3.07 -12.12
C VAL A 118 -23.38 -3.18 -11.69
N LYS A 119 -22.59 -3.97 -12.41
CA LYS A 119 -21.15 -4.03 -12.22
C LYS A 119 -20.54 -2.63 -12.39
N ALA A 120 -20.01 -2.08 -11.30
CA ALA A 120 -19.41 -0.75 -11.25
C ALA A 120 -18.24 -0.75 -10.27
N PRO A 121 -17.32 0.22 -10.36
CA PRO A 121 -16.28 0.41 -9.37
C PRO A 121 -16.85 0.65 -7.96
N ASP A 122 -16.04 0.32 -6.96
CA ASP A 122 -16.50 0.29 -5.57
C ASP A 122 -16.94 1.66 -5.04
N ASP A 123 -16.26 2.74 -5.43
CA ASP A 123 -16.69 4.10 -5.07
C ASP A 123 -18.07 4.45 -5.63
N VAL A 124 -18.35 4.08 -6.89
CA VAL A 124 -19.66 4.31 -7.52
C VAL A 124 -20.76 3.56 -6.75
N ILE A 125 -20.50 2.30 -6.38
CA ILE A 125 -21.46 1.51 -5.59
C ILE A 125 -21.68 2.17 -4.21
N VAL A 126 -20.61 2.50 -3.50
CA VAL A 126 -20.69 3.10 -2.16
C VAL A 126 -21.45 4.42 -2.19
N MET A 127 -21.10 5.31 -3.12
CA MET A 127 -21.72 6.63 -3.24
C MET A 127 -23.19 6.55 -3.66
N LYS A 128 -23.58 5.50 -4.39
CA LYS A 128 -24.97 5.31 -4.82
C LYS A 128 -25.87 4.78 -3.70
N TYR A 129 -25.37 3.85 -2.90
CA TYR A 129 -26.21 3.07 -1.97
C TYR A 129 -26.08 3.46 -0.50
N LEU A 130 -25.08 4.27 -0.13
CA LEU A 130 -24.86 4.72 1.25
C LEU A 130 -24.96 6.24 1.33
N LYS A 131 -25.54 6.75 2.42
CA LYS A 131 -25.49 8.19 2.74
C LYS A 131 -24.10 8.58 3.28
N PRO A 132 -23.76 9.88 3.29
CA PRO A 132 -22.53 10.34 3.92
C PRO A 132 -22.39 9.82 5.36
N ARG A 133 -21.21 9.30 5.70
CA ARG A 133 -20.83 8.64 6.97
C ARG A 133 -21.49 7.30 7.26
N GLU A 134 -22.30 6.77 6.34
CA GLU A 134 -22.74 5.38 6.40
C GLU A 134 -21.69 4.44 5.83
N ASN A 135 -21.71 3.21 6.32
CA ASN A 135 -20.79 2.17 5.93
C ASN A 135 -21.53 0.89 5.53
N THR A 136 -20.88 0.05 4.75
CA THR A 136 -21.37 -1.30 4.44
C THR A 136 -21.38 -2.17 5.70
N PRO A 137 -21.97 -3.37 5.66
CA PRO A 137 -21.64 -4.42 6.61
C PRO A 137 -20.14 -4.71 6.64
N VAL A 138 -19.69 -5.39 7.70
CA VAL A 138 -18.34 -5.95 7.77
C VAL A 138 -18.30 -7.19 6.89
N PHE A 139 -17.31 -7.24 6.01
CA PHE A 139 -17.02 -8.38 5.17
C PHE A 139 -15.73 -9.05 5.66
N VAL A 140 -15.61 -10.35 5.37
CA VAL A 140 -14.44 -11.16 5.71
C VAL A 140 -13.87 -11.75 4.43
N GLU A 141 -12.56 -11.65 4.26
CA GLU A 141 -11.81 -12.32 3.20
C GLU A 141 -10.71 -13.14 3.86
N ARG A 142 -10.63 -14.43 3.50
CA ARG A 142 -9.50 -15.28 3.87
C ARG A 142 -8.51 -15.33 2.71
N PHE A 143 -7.24 -15.14 3.01
CA PHE A 143 -6.16 -15.23 2.03
C PHE A 143 -4.95 -15.90 2.66
N LEU A 144 -4.43 -16.95 2.00
CA LEU A 144 -3.54 -17.93 2.63
C LEU A 144 -4.23 -18.44 3.91
N ASP A 145 -3.64 -18.20 5.08
CA ASP A 145 -4.19 -18.58 6.39
C ASP A 145 -4.54 -17.38 7.28
N MET A 146 -4.75 -16.22 6.66
CA MET A 146 -5.07 -14.98 7.37
C MET A 146 -6.47 -14.49 7.02
N ASP A 147 -7.18 -14.05 8.05
CA ASP A 147 -8.45 -13.35 7.88
C ASP A 147 -8.22 -11.85 7.81
N LYS A 148 -9.00 -11.21 6.94
CA LYS A 148 -9.06 -9.77 6.77
C LYS A 148 -10.49 -9.31 6.81
N TYR A 149 -10.77 -8.41 7.74
CA TYR A 149 -12.05 -7.76 7.89
C TYR A 149 -12.01 -6.42 7.16
N TRP A 150 -13.06 -6.10 6.42
CA TRP A 150 -13.11 -4.86 5.66
C TRP A 150 -14.51 -4.28 5.56
N VAL A 151 -14.57 -2.96 5.43
CA VAL A 151 -15.80 -2.18 5.32
C VAL A 151 -15.57 -1.00 4.40
N TYR A 152 -16.56 -0.62 3.59
CA TYR A 152 -16.53 0.64 2.86
C TYR A 152 -17.28 1.71 3.62
N LEU A 153 -16.74 2.92 3.62
CA LEU A 153 -17.33 4.12 4.20
C LEU A 153 -17.57 5.15 3.08
N ASN A 154 -18.79 5.67 3.00
CA ASN A 154 -19.06 6.88 2.23
C ASN A 154 -18.60 8.10 3.05
N THR A 155 -17.63 8.87 2.53
CA THR A 155 -17.09 10.05 3.22
C THR A 155 -17.84 11.35 2.90
N GLY A 156 -18.86 11.28 2.06
CA GLY A 156 -19.65 12.41 1.55
C GLY A 156 -19.00 13.11 0.35
N ARG A 157 -17.68 12.96 0.18
CA ARG A 157 -16.92 13.49 -0.96
C ARG A 157 -16.26 12.40 -1.82
N GLY A 158 -16.45 11.15 -1.40
CA GLY A 158 -15.87 9.97 -2.02
C GLY A 158 -16.11 8.78 -1.11
N ALA A 159 -15.32 7.74 -1.30
CA ALA A 159 -15.42 6.52 -0.52
C ALA A 159 -14.04 5.98 -0.19
N VAL A 160 -13.94 5.35 0.99
CA VAL A 160 -12.71 4.69 1.45
C VAL A 160 -13.05 3.28 1.92
N ARG A 161 -12.12 2.35 1.76
CA ARG A 161 -12.19 1.03 2.41
C ARG A 161 -11.31 1.02 3.64
N VAL A 162 -11.87 0.60 4.76
CA VAL A 162 -11.16 0.38 6.01
C VAL A 162 -10.97 -1.13 6.16
N GLU A 163 -9.74 -1.56 6.48
CA GLU A 163 -9.37 -2.96 6.64
C GLU A 163 -8.66 -3.17 7.98
N ALA A 164 -8.81 -4.36 8.58
CA ALA A 164 -8.08 -4.76 9.78
C ALA A 164 -7.98 -6.29 9.88
N GLY A 165 -7.01 -6.79 10.63
CA GLY A 165 -6.90 -8.23 10.95
C GLY A 165 -7.81 -8.71 12.07
N LYS A 166 -8.46 -7.80 12.81
CA LYS A 166 -9.42 -8.13 13.88
C LYS A 166 -10.67 -7.24 13.80
N PRO A 167 -11.87 -7.76 14.16
CA PRO A 167 -13.10 -6.98 14.16
C PRO A 167 -13.07 -5.75 15.08
N ASP A 168 -12.53 -5.89 16.29
CA ASP A 168 -12.47 -4.79 17.27
C ASP A 168 -11.63 -3.62 16.74
N LEU A 169 -10.46 -3.94 16.17
CA LEU A 169 -9.59 -2.96 15.54
C LEU A 169 -10.28 -2.29 14.33
N LEU A 170 -11.03 -3.05 13.54
CA LEU A 170 -11.81 -2.50 12.42
C LEU A 170 -12.82 -1.45 12.92
N CYS A 171 -13.56 -1.77 13.99
CA CYS A 171 -14.55 -0.88 14.58
C CYS A 171 -13.91 0.41 15.12
N SER A 172 -12.80 0.30 15.86
CA SER A 172 -12.05 1.45 16.36
C SER A 172 -11.52 2.32 15.22
N LEU A 173 -10.95 1.70 14.18
CA LEU A 173 -10.41 2.41 13.03
C LEU A 173 -11.51 3.10 12.22
N LEU A 174 -12.65 2.43 12.00
CA LEU A 174 -13.79 3.02 11.31
C LEU A 174 -14.32 4.26 12.05
N SER A 175 -14.40 4.21 13.39
CA SER A 175 -14.80 5.35 14.22
C SER A 175 -13.82 6.52 14.05
N LEU A 176 -12.52 6.25 14.13
CA LEU A 176 -11.47 7.25 13.91
C LEU A 176 -11.59 7.88 12.52
N VAL A 177 -11.72 7.06 11.48
CA VAL A 177 -11.86 7.51 10.08
C VAL A 177 -13.08 8.41 9.92
N LYS A 178 -14.24 8.06 10.51
CA LYS A 178 -15.46 8.89 10.47
C LYS A 178 -15.27 10.25 11.14
N SER A 179 -14.45 10.31 12.19
CA SER A 179 -14.16 11.54 12.95
C SER A 179 -13.11 12.45 12.29
N ASP A 180 -12.25 11.91 11.43
CA ASP A 180 -11.09 12.63 10.85
C ASP A 180 -11.17 12.80 9.33
N ILE A 181 -12.38 12.80 8.75
CA ILE A 181 -12.55 12.96 7.29
C ILE A 181 -12.09 14.35 6.85
N GLY A 182 -11.08 14.39 5.99
CA GLY A 182 -10.55 15.62 5.40
C GLY A 182 -11.38 16.16 4.22
N PRO A 183 -11.05 17.36 3.72
CA PRO A 183 -11.77 18.00 2.62
C PRO A 183 -11.79 17.22 1.30
N ARG A 184 -10.87 16.26 1.12
CA ARG A 184 -10.83 15.40 -0.07
C ARG A 184 -11.58 14.07 0.11
N GLY A 185 -12.27 13.89 1.24
CA GLY A 185 -12.92 12.62 1.56
C GLY A 185 -11.94 11.52 1.96
N ILE A 186 -10.71 11.89 2.34
CA ILE A 186 -9.64 11.01 2.84
C ILE A 186 -9.34 11.44 4.28
N PRO A 187 -9.05 10.52 5.22
CA PRO A 187 -8.68 10.90 6.58
C PRO A 187 -7.43 11.79 6.63
N LEU A 188 -7.45 12.85 7.43
CA LEU A 188 -6.36 13.83 7.50
C LEU A 188 -5.05 13.20 7.97
N PHE A 189 -5.09 12.25 8.91
CA PHE A 189 -3.87 11.55 9.35
C PHE A 189 -3.19 10.78 8.21
N ILE A 190 -3.96 10.17 7.29
CA ILE A 190 -3.42 9.52 6.09
C ILE A 190 -2.84 10.56 5.13
N GLU A 191 -3.54 11.69 4.91
CA GLU A 191 -3.05 12.75 4.03
C GLU A 191 -1.74 13.36 4.55
N ARG A 192 -1.60 13.51 5.87
CA ARG A 192 -0.38 14.01 6.51
C ARG A 192 0.77 13.02 6.34
N ALA A 193 0.53 11.72 6.58
CA ALA A 193 1.52 10.67 6.41
C ALA A 193 2.02 10.60 4.94
N ASP A 194 1.12 10.62 3.97
CA ASP A 194 1.45 10.62 2.53
C ASP A 194 2.31 11.84 2.14
N LYS A 195 1.98 13.03 2.66
CA LYS A 195 2.79 14.25 2.42
C LYS A 195 4.19 14.15 3.04
N MET A 196 4.31 13.61 4.25
CA MET A 196 5.60 13.42 4.91
C MET A 196 6.46 12.41 4.17
N ALA A 197 5.89 11.27 3.77
CA ALA A 197 6.59 10.25 3.01
C ALA A 197 7.15 10.81 1.69
N LYS A 198 6.34 11.55 0.94
CA LYS A 198 6.79 12.20 -0.31
C LYS A 198 7.98 13.15 -0.09
N ARG A 199 7.92 14.00 0.94
CA ARG A 199 9.01 14.92 1.26
C ARG A 199 10.31 14.19 1.64
N LEU A 200 10.21 13.11 2.41
CA LEU A 200 11.36 12.29 2.77
C LEU A 200 11.96 11.62 1.53
N SER A 201 11.12 10.99 0.69
CA SER A 201 11.58 10.37 -0.56
C SER A 201 12.26 11.37 -1.49
N SER A 202 11.70 12.58 -1.66
CA SER A 202 12.34 13.64 -2.45
C SER A 202 13.70 14.03 -1.88
N SER A 203 13.80 14.21 -0.56
CA SER A 203 15.07 14.55 0.09
C SER A 203 16.12 13.44 -0.05
N THR A 204 15.72 12.18 0.10
CA THR A 204 16.61 11.03 -0.11
C THR A 204 17.08 10.96 -1.56
N PHE A 205 16.18 11.18 -2.52
CA PHE A 205 16.52 11.22 -3.94
C PHE A 205 17.54 12.32 -4.25
N LEU A 206 17.30 13.56 -3.82
CA LEU A 206 18.22 14.68 -4.03
C LEU A 206 19.61 14.39 -3.44
N THR A 207 19.66 13.77 -2.26
CA THR A 207 20.91 13.41 -1.60
C THR A 207 21.67 12.34 -2.38
N ALA A 208 20.99 11.28 -2.81
CA ALA A 208 21.58 10.21 -3.60
C ALA A 208 22.05 10.72 -4.97
N PHE A 209 21.26 11.57 -5.61
CA PHE A 209 21.59 12.19 -6.90
C PHE A 209 22.85 13.07 -6.81
N ALA A 210 22.92 13.94 -5.79
CA ALA A 210 24.10 14.77 -5.56
C ALA A 210 25.36 13.93 -5.30
N GLU A 211 25.24 12.82 -4.59
CA GLU A 211 26.36 11.92 -4.31
C GLU A 211 26.81 11.14 -5.57
N ALA A 212 25.87 10.72 -6.41
CA ALA A 212 26.17 10.08 -7.69
C ALA A 212 26.96 11.02 -8.62
N LEU A 213 26.57 12.30 -8.69
CA LEU A 213 27.30 13.32 -9.47
C LEU A 213 28.74 13.51 -8.97
N LYS A 214 28.96 13.55 -7.65
CA LYS A 214 30.33 13.65 -7.09
C LYS A 214 31.21 12.48 -7.47
N GLN A 215 30.62 11.29 -7.66
CA GLN A 215 31.34 10.08 -8.08
C GLN A 215 31.58 10.02 -9.59
N GLY A 216 31.20 11.06 -10.34
CA GLY A 216 31.37 11.10 -11.79
C GLY A 216 30.37 10.24 -12.56
N MET A 217 29.29 9.80 -11.91
CA MET A 217 28.19 9.14 -12.60
C MET A 217 27.44 10.18 -13.45
N ILE A 218 27.05 9.79 -14.66
CA ILE A 218 26.22 10.61 -15.55
C ILE A 218 24.78 10.11 -15.39
N PRO A 219 23.88 10.87 -14.73
CA PRO A 219 22.48 10.50 -14.63
C PRO A 219 21.81 10.59 -16.00
N ASP A 220 20.83 9.71 -16.24
CA ASP A 220 19.99 9.80 -17.42
C ASP A 220 19.04 11.02 -17.37
N TYR A 221 18.36 11.25 -18.50
CA TYR A 221 17.44 12.38 -18.65
C TYR A 221 16.31 12.34 -17.61
N ASP A 222 15.74 11.17 -17.35
CA ASP A 222 14.63 10.98 -16.41
C ASP A 222 15.04 11.27 -14.96
N SER A 223 16.28 10.92 -14.59
CA SER A 223 16.87 11.25 -13.29
C SER A 223 17.08 12.76 -13.14
N TRP A 224 17.48 13.45 -14.20
CA TRP A 224 17.61 14.91 -14.22
C TRP A 224 16.26 15.63 -14.09
N GLU A 225 15.22 15.14 -14.80
CA GLU A 225 13.87 15.67 -14.68
C GLU A 225 13.33 15.47 -13.26
N THR A 226 13.54 14.29 -12.68
CA THR A 226 13.14 13.99 -11.29
C THR A 226 13.88 14.89 -10.29
N PHE A 227 15.17 15.17 -10.51
CA PHE A 227 15.93 16.10 -9.66
C PHE A 227 15.36 17.51 -9.70
N TYR A 228 15.06 18.01 -10.90
CA TYR A 228 14.44 19.33 -11.07
C TYR A 228 13.08 19.41 -10.34
N LEU A 229 12.24 18.40 -10.52
CA LEU A 229 10.91 18.35 -9.87
C LEU A 229 10.98 18.16 -8.36
N ALA A 230 12.02 17.48 -7.83
CA ALA A 230 12.20 17.26 -6.40
C ALA A 230 12.77 18.47 -5.66
N GLY A 231 13.47 19.38 -6.36
CA GLY A 231 14.06 20.60 -5.81
C GLY A 231 13.13 21.83 -5.75
N VAL A 232 11.94 21.73 -6.34
CA VAL A 232 10.87 22.75 -6.31
C VAL A 232 9.84 22.43 -5.22
#